data_AF-A0AA40WG73-F1
#
_entry.id   AF-A0AA40WG73-F1
#
_cell.length_a   1.000
_cell.length_b   1.000
_cell.length_c   1.000
_cell.angle_alpha   90.00
_cell.angle_beta   90.00
_cell.angle_gamma   90.00
#
_symmetry.space_group_name_H-M   'P 1'
#
loop_
_entity.id
_entity.type
_entity.pdbx_description
1 polymer ?
#
loop_
_entity_poly.entity_id
_entity_poly.type
_entity_poly.pdbx_seq_one_letter_code
_entity_poly.pdbx_strand_id
1 'polypeptide(L)'
;RFGMKVNINGTDCIVVESDFLAELGPVEGNGKNVVVFSGNVIPRRGDRVVLRGSEFTVTRIRRFNGKPQLTLEENNGGKGA
;
A
#
# COMPACT_ATOMS: atom_id res chain seq x y z
N ARG A 1 -0.90 -6.90 -18.03
CA ARG A 1 -1.20 -5.48 -17.67
C ARG A 1 -0.29 -5.13 -16.50
N PHE A 2 0.47 -4.04 -16.57
CA PHE A 2 1.44 -3.70 -15.52
C PHE A 2 0.73 -3.12 -14.29
N GLY A 3 1.07 -3.62 -13.10
CA GLY A 3 0.54 -3.15 -11.82
C GLY A 3 -0.96 -3.42 -11.60
N MET A 4 -1.46 -2.87 -10.50
CA MET A 4 -2.84 -2.94 -10.04
C MET A 4 -3.42 -1.55 -9.81
N LYS A 5 -4.70 -1.39 -10.13
CA LYS A 5 -5.44 -0.16 -9.87
C LYS A 5 -5.80 -0.09 -8.39
N VAL A 6 -5.47 1.03 -7.76
CA VAL A 6 -5.89 1.39 -6.40
C VAL A 6 -6.52 2.76 -6.40
N ASN A 7 -7.31 3.05 -5.38
CA ASN A 7 -7.81 4.39 -5.12
C ASN A 7 -7.16 4.92 -3.82
N ILE A 8 -6.44 6.03 -3.90
CA ILE A 8 -5.83 6.71 -2.75
C ILE A 8 -6.58 8.02 -2.54
N ASN A 9 -7.36 8.13 -1.45
CA ASN A 9 -8.20 9.29 -1.14
C ASN A 9 -9.04 9.81 -2.34
N GLY A 10 -9.65 8.92 -3.11
CA GLY A 10 -10.44 9.28 -4.29
C GLY A 10 -9.64 9.36 -5.60
N THR A 11 -8.31 9.32 -5.57
CA THR A 11 -7.47 9.37 -6.77
C THR A 11 -7.06 7.98 -7.24
N ASP A 12 -7.43 7.63 -8.46
CA ASP A 12 -7.05 6.37 -9.09
C ASP A 12 -5.56 6.37 -9.47
N CYS A 13 -4.85 5.31 -9.04
CA CYS A 13 -3.41 5.13 -9.24
C CYS A 13 -3.09 3.72 -9.70
N ILE A 14 -1.92 3.56 -10.32
CA ILE A 14 -1.29 2.26 -10.55
C ILE A 14 -0.20 2.05 -9.50
N VAL A 15 -0.28 0.92 -8.82
CA VAL A 15 0.76 0.46 -7.90
C VAL A 15 1.26 -0.93 -8.31
N VAL A 16 2.41 -1.33 -7.79
CA VAL A 16 2.93 -2.69 -7.90
C VAL A 16 3.16 -3.21 -6.48
N GLU A 17 2.71 -4.43 -6.18
CA GLU A 17 3.06 -5.10 -4.92
C GLU A 17 4.59 -5.20 -4.82
N SER A 18 5.13 -4.78 -3.69
CA SER A 18 6.54 -4.90 -3.39
C SER A 18 6.67 -5.81 -2.18
N ASP A 19 6.58 -7.12 -2.41
CA ASP A 19 6.92 -8.08 -1.38
C ASP A 19 8.41 -7.90 -1.07
N PHE A 20 8.70 -7.43 0.14
CA PHE A 20 10.06 -7.24 0.59
C PHE A 20 10.73 -8.62 0.56
N LEU A 21 11.86 -8.73 -0.15
CA LEU A 21 12.72 -9.93 -0.10
C LEU A 21 12.92 -10.31 1.37
N ALA A 22 12.47 -11.52 1.72
CA ALA A 22 12.45 -12.10 3.06
C ALA A 22 13.84 -12.42 3.62
N GLU A 23 14.84 -11.56 3.37
CA GLU A 23 16.23 -11.79 3.80
C GLU A 23 16.45 -11.57 5.30
N LEU A 24 15.44 -11.10 6.05
CA LEU A 24 15.52 -10.87 7.51
C LEU A 24 14.55 -11.74 8.33
N GLY A 25 14.22 -12.94 7.83
CA GLY A 25 13.33 -13.86 8.53
C GLY A 25 11.88 -13.34 8.63
N PRO A 26 10.98 -14.04 9.34
CA PRO A 26 9.58 -13.66 9.41
C PRO A 26 9.44 -12.32 10.13
N VAL A 27 9.22 -11.26 9.37
CA VAL A 27 8.68 -10.02 9.93
C VAL A 27 7.18 -10.27 10.07
N GLU A 28 6.73 -10.56 11.28
CA GLU A 28 5.31 -10.61 11.67
C GLU A 28 4.67 -9.21 11.60
N GLY A 29 4.68 -8.62 10.41
CA GLY A 29 3.92 -7.44 10.09
C GLY A 29 3.03 -7.78 8.91
N ASN A 30 1.73 -7.95 9.15
CA ASN A 30 0.72 -8.25 8.12
C ASN A 30 0.49 -7.07 7.14
N GLY A 31 1.45 -6.14 7.05
CA GLY A 31 1.37 -4.93 6.26
C GLY A 31 1.69 -5.22 4.80
N LYS A 32 0.78 -4.86 3.89
CA LYS A 32 0.97 -4.97 2.44
C LYS A 32 1.84 -3.82 1.96
N ASN A 33 2.93 -4.13 1.26
CA ASN A 33 3.81 -3.10 0.70
C ASN A 33 3.53 -2.89 -0.79
N VAL A 34 3.40 -1.65 -1.24
CA VAL A 34 3.16 -1.30 -2.65
C VAL A 34 4.00 -0.12 -3.09
N VAL A 35 4.43 -0.10 -4.35
CA VAL A 35 5.14 1.04 -4.97
C VAL A 35 4.19 1.80 -5.90
N VAL A 36 4.08 3.11 -5.71
CA VAL A 36 3.24 3.99 -6.53
C VAL A 36 3.96 4.35 -7.83
N PHE A 37 3.36 4.00 -8.96
CA PHE A 37 3.89 4.30 -10.28
C PHE A 37 3.28 5.55 -10.92
N SER A 38 2.07 5.94 -10.53
CA SER A 38 1.41 7.17 -10.99
C SER A 38 2.04 8.42 -10.36
N GLY A 39 2.31 9.45 -11.18
CA GLY A 39 2.98 10.68 -10.74
C GLY A 39 2.06 11.76 -10.16
N ASN A 40 0.75 11.53 -10.13
CA ASN A 40 -0.28 12.51 -9.74
C ASN A 40 -0.66 12.45 -8.25
N VAL A 41 -0.03 11.59 -7.46
CA VAL A 41 -0.32 11.47 -6.02
C VAL A 41 0.93 11.67 -5.19
N ILE A 42 0.80 12.50 -4.16
CA ILE A 42 1.78 12.67 -3.09
C ILE A 42 1.18 11.97 -1.85
N PRO A 43 1.50 10.69 -1.61
CA PRO A 43 0.90 9.94 -0.52
C PRO A 43 1.36 10.47 0.84
N ARG A 44 0.48 10.34 1.84
CA ARG A 44 0.70 10.75 3.23
C ARG A 44 0.34 9.60 4.18
N ARG A 45 0.98 9.57 5.35
CA ARG A 45 0.59 8.64 6.41
C ARG A 45 -0.85 8.96 6.84
N GLY A 46 -1.69 7.93 6.97
CA GLY A 46 -3.12 8.07 7.25
C GLY A 46 -4.01 8.12 6.01
N ASP A 47 -3.43 8.16 4.79
CA ASP A 47 -4.23 8.09 3.58
C ASP A 47 -5.04 6.78 3.52
N ARG A 48 -6.30 6.90 3.12
CA ARG A 48 -7.20 5.77 2.85
C ARG A 48 -6.87 5.19 1.49
N VAL A 49 -6.64 3.88 1.44
CA VAL A 49 -6.35 3.14 0.22
C VAL A 49 -7.38 2.04 0.02
N VAL A 50 -8.09 2.06 -1.11
CA VAL A 50 -8.97 0.96 -1.52
C VAL A 50 -8.23 0.11 -2.54
N LEU A 51 -8.05 -1.16 -2.22
CA LEU A 51 -7.35 -2.13 -3.05
C LEU A 51 -8.13 -3.44 -3.12
N ARG A 52 -8.54 -3.86 -4.32
CA ARG A 52 -9.33 -5.09 -4.55
C ARG A 52 -10.58 -5.20 -3.66
N GLY A 53 -11.17 -4.06 -3.26
CA GLY A 53 -12.35 -3.99 -2.40
C GLY A 53 -12.05 -3.96 -0.89
N SER A 54 -10.82 -4.26 -0.46
CA SER A 54 -10.38 -4.06 0.92
C SER A 54 -9.91 -2.62 1.13
N GLU A 55 -10.14 -2.10 2.34
CA GLU A 55 -9.72 -0.78 2.76
C GLU A 55 -8.50 -0.88 3.68
N PHE A 56 -7.50 -0.05 3.39
CA PHE A 56 -6.24 0.01 4.12
C PHE A 56 -5.92 1.45 4.50
N THR A 57 -5.05 1.59 5.50
CA THR A 57 -4.43 2.86 5.88
C THR A 57 -2.94 2.84 5.57
N VAL A 58 -2.41 3.92 4.99
CA VAL A 58 -0.96 4.10 4.81
C VAL A 58 -0.31 4.33 6.19
N THR A 59 0.48 3.38 6.67
CA THR A 59 1.17 3.49 7.97
C THR A 59 2.63 3.90 7.84
N ARG A 60 3.24 3.63 6.68
CA ARG A 60 4.63 4.02 6.39
C ARG A 60 4.83 4.42 4.94
N ILE A 61 5.72 5.38 4.72
CA ILE A 61 6.17 5.81 3.39
C ILE A 61 7.70 5.72 3.33
N ARG A 62 8.22 5.03 2.32
CA ARG A 62 9.64 4.95 1.95
C ARG A 62 9.81 5.37 0.48
N ARG A 63 11.05 5.41 0.02
CA ARG A 63 11.39 5.56 -1.41
C ARG A 63 11.95 4.24 -1.94
N PHE A 64 11.50 3.85 -3.13
CA PHE A 64 12.04 2.74 -3.89
C PHE A 64 12.28 3.22 -5.33
N ASN A 65 13.55 3.25 -5.77
CA ASN A 65 13.96 3.83 -7.07
C ASN A 65 13.35 5.22 -7.33
N GLY A 66 13.39 6.09 -6.32
CA GLY A 66 12.83 7.44 -6.37
C GLY A 66 11.30 7.53 -6.25
N LYS A 67 10.57 6.42 -6.37
CA LYS A 67 9.11 6.36 -6.27
C LYS A 67 8.64 6.13 -4.82
N PRO A 68 7.44 6.58 -4.44
CA PRO A 68 6.87 6.27 -3.12
C PRO A 68 6.60 4.77 -2.97
N GLN A 69 7.07 4.18 -1.89
CA GLN A 69 6.67 2.85 -1.42
C GLN A 69 5.83 3.01 -0.15
N LEU A 70 4.66 2.40 -0.11
CA LEU A 70 3.70 2.50 0.98
C LEU A 70 3.63 1.15 1.70
N THR A 71 3.66 1.18 3.03
CA THR A 71 3.17 0.07 3.85
C THR A 71 1.71 0.36 4.19
N LEU A 72 0.85 -0.62 3.92
CA LEU A 72 -0.59 -0.58 4.08
C LEU A 72 -0.99 -1.57 5.16
N GLU A 73 -1.77 -1.13 6.14
CA GLU A 73 -2.39 -2.02 7.12
C GLU A 73 -3.89 -2.07 6.85
N GLU A 74 -4.47 -3.27 6.83
CA GLU A 74 -5.89 -3.45 6.57
C GLU A 74 -6.70 -2.86 7.73
N ASN A 75 -7.73 -2.09 7.38
CA ASN A 75 -8.68 -1.58 8.35
C ASN A 75 -9.60 -2.75 8.75
N ASN A 76 -9.13 -3.60 9.68
CA ASN A 76 -9.91 -4.66 10.29
C ASN A 76 -10.98 -4.04 11.21
N GLY A 77 -12.01 -3.42 10.63
CA GLY A 77 -13.27 -3.23 11.33
C GLY A 77 -13.79 -4.63 11.66
N GLY A 78 -13.73 -5.03 12.94
CA GLY A 78 -13.95 -6.39 13.40
C GLY A 78 -15.10 -7.10 12.69
N LYS A 79 -14.78 -8.01 11.77
CA LYS A 79 -15.65 -9.15 11.45
C LYS A 79 -15.15 -10.33 12.25
N GLY A 80 -15.66 -10.45 13.47
CA GLY A 80 -15.30 -11.48 14.42
C GLY A 80 -16.06 -11.33 15.74
N ALA A 81 -17.38 -11.37 15.66
CA ALA A 81 -18.27 -11.79 16.75
C ALA A 81 -19.34 -12.69 16.13
#